data_AF-A0A2E1VVL0-F1
#
_entry.id   AF-A0A2E1VVL0-F1
#
_cell.length_a   1.000
_cell.length_b   1.000
_cell.length_c   1.000
_cell.angle_alpha   90.00
_cell.angle_beta   90.00
_cell.angle_gamma   90.00
#
_symmetry.space_group_name_H-M   'P 1'
#
loop_
_entity.id
_entity.type
_entity.pdbx_description
1 polymer ?
#
loop_
_entity_poly.entity_id
_entity_poly.type
_entity_poly.pdbx_seq_one_letter_code
_entity_poly.pdbx_strand_id
1 'polypeptide(L)'
;MELPPESRQFDFWVGGWDVNLRIQQPDLSWKDSVKAEARIYPILFGKAVLELWDSPHIKGYSLRYYDTKRKEWVLWLNWPGQDRSGSSSLSGSFRHGRGDFQSVSERADGTKSISRYSFNDITPNSLRWDDAYSEDGGKTWRNQWIMEFTRKEAVPTLDPAGGRAHTYVDGSRATLPQFAHSSFLKGRREGIRCSINDKVPLPHPVSWVGYQVLDGSALIGFLRYSDGGHDREVFYHLTWNTYAQRFEATVLDDHPDTPAVVSYSAAEADSFVALAPPQPDGSQLRFTFREGEGGQAHLTIESRRDATEPWELDEAVLLFANGATTSR
;
A
#
# COMPACT_ATOMS: atom_id res chain seq x y z
N MET A 1 0.03 -13.06 -17.89
CA MET A 1 0.27 -14.32 -17.16
C MET A 1 -0.79 -14.44 -16.09
N GLU A 2 -1.39 -15.61 -15.88
CA GLU A 2 -2.45 -15.81 -14.89
C GLU A 2 -1.85 -15.93 -13.48
N LEU A 3 -2.52 -15.35 -12.47
CA LEU A 3 -2.09 -15.44 -11.08
C LEU A 3 -2.31 -16.87 -10.54
N PRO A 4 -1.41 -17.40 -9.69
CA PRO A 4 -1.61 -18.73 -9.12
C PRO A 4 -2.79 -18.75 -8.14
N PRO A 5 -3.49 -19.90 -7.95
CA PRO A 5 -4.63 -19.99 -7.04
C PRO A 5 -4.34 -19.52 -5.60
N GLU A 6 -3.10 -19.68 -5.13
CA GLU A 6 -2.62 -19.24 -3.82
C GLU A 6 -2.75 -17.71 -3.63
N SER A 7 -2.69 -16.92 -4.71
CA SER A 7 -2.88 -15.47 -4.65
C SER A 7 -4.32 -15.06 -4.34
N ARG A 8 -5.26 -16.00 -4.32
CA ARG A 8 -6.68 -15.77 -3.99
C ARG A 8 -7.04 -16.17 -2.56
N GLN A 9 -6.07 -16.63 -1.77
CA GLN A 9 -6.33 -17.11 -0.42
C GLN A 9 -6.88 -16.04 0.52
N PHE A 10 -6.67 -14.74 0.26
CA PHE A 10 -7.28 -13.65 1.04
C PHE A 10 -8.68 -13.22 0.55
N ASP A 11 -9.26 -13.84 -0.49
CA ASP A 11 -10.57 -13.44 -1.05
C ASP A 11 -11.69 -13.48 0.01
N PHE A 12 -11.57 -14.34 1.04
CA PHE A 12 -12.54 -14.38 2.15
C PHE A 12 -12.66 -13.04 2.90
N TRP A 13 -11.58 -12.25 2.92
CA TRP A 13 -11.47 -11.00 3.67
C TRP A 13 -11.97 -9.80 2.88
N VAL A 14 -12.07 -9.90 1.55
CA VAL A 14 -12.60 -8.82 0.72
C VAL A 14 -14.04 -8.48 1.15
N GLY A 15 -14.30 -7.20 1.39
CA GLY A 15 -15.58 -6.70 1.91
C GLY A 15 -15.42 -5.59 2.95
N GLY A 16 -16.55 -5.11 3.47
CA GLY A 16 -16.58 -4.20 4.63
C GLY A 16 -16.94 -4.95 5.90
N TRP A 17 -16.28 -4.59 7.01
CA TRP A 17 -16.34 -5.31 8.28
C TRP A 17 -16.43 -4.36 9.46
N ASP A 18 -17.26 -4.71 10.43
CA ASP A 18 -17.14 -4.22 11.79
C ASP A 18 -16.09 -5.07 12.52
N VAL A 19 -15.21 -4.42 13.27
CA VAL A 19 -14.09 -5.08 13.95
C VAL A 19 -14.13 -4.78 15.44
N ASN A 20 -14.13 -5.83 16.24
CA ASN A 20 -13.99 -5.75 17.69
C ASN A 20 -12.58 -6.15 18.11
N LEU A 21 -11.76 -5.16 18.47
CA LEU A 21 -10.46 -5.42 19.06
C LEU A 21 -10.61 -5.70 20.56
N ARG A 22 -10.07 -6.83 21.00
CA ARG A 22 -10.11 -7.28 22.38
C ARG A 22 -8.71 -7.52 22.92
N ILE A 23 -8.45 -7.10 24.15
CA ILE A 23 -7.15 -7.23 24.82
C ILE A 23 -7.25 -8.33 25.88
N GLN A 24 -6.20 -9.15 25.96
CA GLN A 24 -6.14 -10.23 26.95
C GLN A 24 -5.93 -9.65 28.35
N GLN A 25 -6.75 -10.12 29.28
CA GLN A 25 -6.67 -9.74 30.69
C GLN A 25 -5.73 -10.69 31.46
N PRO A 26 -5.29 -10.32 32.69
CA PRO A 26 -4.46 -11.19 33.52
C PRO A 26 -5.08 -12.56 33.85
N ASP A 27 -6.42 -12.65 33.87
CA ASP A 27 -7.18 -13.89 34.07
C ASP A 27 -7.39 -14.70 32.77
N LEU A 28 -6.70 -14.31 31.68
CA LEU A 28 -6.78 -14.88 30.33
C LEU A 28 -8.10 -14.63 29.59
N SER A 29 -9.04 -13.87 30.16
CA SER A 29 -10.25 -13.43 29.46
C SER A 29 -9.97 -12.35 28.41
N TRP A 30 -10.90 -12.15 27.49
CA TRP A 30 -10.82 -11.12 26.46
C TRP A 30 -11.82 -10.00 26.73
N LYS A 31 -11.32 -8.77 26.81
CA LYS A 31 -12.15 -7.57 27.02
C LYS A 31 -12.13 -6.67 25.79
N ASP A 32 -13.30 -6.20 25.38
CA ASP A 32 -13.46 -5.20 24.33
C ASP A 32 -12.64 -3.94 24.64
N SER A 33 -11.95 -3.44 23.63
CA SER A 33 -11.05 -2.29 23.73
C SER A 33 -11.34 -1.25 22.66
N VAL A 34 -11.28 -1.61 21.38
CA VAL A 34 -11.49 -0.68 20.26
C VAL A 34 -12.52 -1.25 19.30
N LYS A 35 -13.51 -0.43 18.92
CA LYS A 35 -14.36 -0.69 17.78
C LYS A 35 -13.77 0.01 16.56
N ALA A 36 -13.75 -0.70 15.45
CA ALA A 36 -13.21 -0.19 14.19
C ALA A 36 -14.05 -0.68 13.02
N GLU A 37 -13.89 -0.02 11.88
CA GLU A 37 -14.36 -0.51 10.60
C GLU A 37 -13.17 -0.81 9.69
N ALA A 38 -13.22 -1.91 8.96
CA ALA A 38 -12.22 -2.26 7.96
C ALA A 38 -12.88 -2.44 6.60
N ARG A 39 -12.35 -1.77 5.57
CA ARG A 39 -12.73 -1.96 4.18
C ARG A 39 -11.59 -2.57 3.40
N ILE A 40 -11.86 -3.75 2.84
CA ILE A 40 -10.88 -4.58 2.16
C ILE A 40 -11.20 -4.62 0.67
N TYR A 41 -10.27 -4.15 -0.15
CA TYR A 41 -10.41 -4.01 -1.59
C TYR A 41 -9.47 -4.97 -2.32
N PRO A 42 -9.93 -5.71 -3.34
CA PRO A 42 -9.02 -6.31 -4.29
C PRO A 42 -8.46 -5.20 -5.19
N ILE A 43 -7.16 -5.22 -5.42
CA ILE A 43 -6.47 -4.27 -6.30
C ILE A 43 -5.57 -5.02 -7.27
N LEU A 44 -5.08 -4.35 -8.32
CA LEU A 44 -4.11 -4.92 -9.26
C LEU A 44 -4.61 -6.22 -9.87
N PHE A 45 -5.87 -6.18 -10.34
CA PHE A 45 -6.58 -7.34 -10.91
C PHE A 45 -6.60 -8.59 -10.02
N GLY A 46 -6.59 -8.39 -8.69
CA GLY A 46 -6.63 -9.47 -7.70
C GLY A 46 -5.24 -9.96 -7.25
N LYS A 47 -4.15 -9.33 -7.69
CA LYS A 47 -2.80 -9.63 -7.20
C LYS A 47 -2.63 -9.30 -5.71
N ALA A 48 -3.31 -8.26 -5.25
CA ALA A 48 -3.17 -7.76 -3.89
C ALA A 48 -4.51 -7.34 -3.27
N VAL A 49 -4.52 -7.26 -1.94
CA VAL A 49 -5.61 -6.69 -1.16
C VAL A 49 -5.12 -5.45 -0.41
N LEU A 50 -5.92 -4.40 -0.47
CA LEU A 50 -5.74 -3.15 0.27
C LEU A 50 -6.75 -3.11 1.42
N GLU A 51 -6.27 -2.93 2.64
CA GLU A 51 -7.09 -2.66 3.82
C GLU A 51 -7.06 -1.18 4.14
N LEU A 52 -8.23 -0.56 4.21
CA LEU A 52 -8.41 0.76 4.82
C LEU A 52 -9.07 0.59 6.18
N TRP A 53 -8.39 1.08 7.21
CA TRP A 53 -8.80 0.96 8.60
C TRP A 53 -9.36 2.29 9.12
N ASP A 54 -10.49 2.22 9.82
CA ASP A 54 -11.09 3.36 10.49
C ASP A 54 -11.33 3.06 11.96
N SER A 55 -10.56 3.72 12.83
CA SER A 55 -10.82 3.69 14.27
C SER A 55 -10.25 4.94 14.95
N PRO A 56 -10.82 5.34 16.11
CA PRO A 56 -10.30 6.47 16.88
C PRO A 56 -8.87 6.33 17.38
N HIS A 57 -8.39 5.10 17.59
CA HIS A 57 -7.16 4.83 18.33
C HIS A 57 -6.05 4.23 17.48
N ILE A 58 -6.40 3.30 16.59
CA ILE A 58 -5.46 2.64 15.69
C ILE A 58 -5.68 3.22 14.30
N LYS A 59 -4.65 3.86 13.75
CA LYS A 59 -4.78 4.62 12.50
C LYS A 59 -3.70 4.12 11.54
N GLY A 60 -4.12 3.45 10.48
CA GLY A 60 -3.24 2.79 9.52
C GLY A 60 -3.99 2.28 8.31
N TYR A 61 -3.26 1.62 7.43
CA TYR A 61 -3.79 0.83 6.32
C TYR A 61 -2.77 -0.26 6.02
N SER A 62 -3.17 -1.29 5.27
CA SER A 62 -2.25 -2.37 4.91
C SER A 62 -2.41 -2.80 3.46
N LEU A 63 -1.32 -3.32 2.90
CA LEU A 63 -1.26 -3.97 1.60
C LEU A 63 -0.84 -5.41 1.82
N ARG A 64 -1.49 -6.35 1.13
CA ARG A 64 -1.08 -7.75 1.15
C ARG A 64 -1.05 -8.28 -0.26
N TYR A 65 0.05 -8.93 -0.62
CA TYR A 65 0.25 -9.48 -1.95
C TYR A 65 0.95 -10.82 -1.84
N TYR A 66 0.70 -11.69 -2.81
CA TYR A 66 1.38 -12.97 -2.90
C TYR A 66 2.67 -12.81 -3.69
N ASP A 67 3.81 -13.10 -3.06
CA ASP A 67 5.11 -13.17 -3.72
C ASP A 67 5.27 -14.57 -4.33
N THR A 68 5.10 -14.68 -5.64
CA THR A 68 5.16 -15.94 -6.39
C THR A 68 6.55 -16.59 -6.35
N LYS A 69 7.62 -15.80 -6.24
CA LYS A 69 9.01 -16.31 -6.16
C LYS A 69 9.26 -16.97 -4.82
N ARG A 70 8.82 -16.33 -3.74
CA ARG A 70 8.94 -16.85 -2.36
C ARG A 70 7.84 -17.83 -1.98
N LYS A 71 6.75 -17.88 -2.75
CA LYS A 71 5.55 -18.68 -2.52
C LYS A 71 4.89 -18.38 -1.17
N GLU A 72 4.92 -17.11 -0.78
CA GLU A 72 4.37 -16.63 0.49
C GLU A 72 3.60 -15.34 0.28
N TRP A 73 2.64 -15.08 1.15
CA TRP A 73 2.03 -13.77 1.26
C TRP A 73 2.94 -12.84 2.05
N VAL A 74 3.02 -11.60 1.59
CA VAL A 74 3.64 -10.49 2.29
C VAL A 74 2.54 -9.57 2.79
N LEU A 75 2.57 -9.27 4.09
CA LEU A 75 1.73 -8.26 4.74
C LEU A 75 2.60 -7.04 4.97
N TRP A 76 2.26 -5.91 4.38
CA TRP A 76 2.91 -4.62 4.60
C TRP A 76 1.91 -3.67 5.27
N LEU A 77 2.25 -3.19 6.46
CA LEU A 77 1.40 -2.33 7.26
C LEU A 77 2.07 -0.96 7.40
N ASN A 78 1.27 0.11 7.38
CA ASN A 78 1.77 1.47 7.48
C ASN A 78 0.88 2.34 8.38
N TRP A 79 1.50 3.13 9.25
CA TRP A 79 0.84 4.00 10.22
C TRP A 79 1.46 5.42 10.21
N PRO A 80 1.26 6.20 9.15
CA PRO A 80 1.84 7.53 9.06
C PRO A 80 1.18 8.47 10.09
N GLY A 81 1.99 9.32 10.71
CA GLY A 81 1.50 10.28 11.71
C GLY A 81 2.60 11.16 12.29
N GLN A 82 2.21 12.33 12.80
CA GLN A 82 3.12 13.31 13.39
C GLN A 82 3.98 12.71 14.52
N ASP A 83 3.33 12.12 15.52
CA ASP A 83 4.02 11.65 16.74
C ASP A 83 4.77 10.34 16.54
N ARG A 84 4.31 9.52 15.60
CA ARG A 84 4.93 8.24 15.25
C ARG A 84 4.49 7.81 13.86
N SER A 85 5.44 7.75 12.95
CA SER A 85 5.32 6.98 11.71
C SER A 85 6.01 5.64 11.88
N GLY A 86 5.48 4.62 11.23
CA GLY A 86 6.10 3.31 11.19
C GLY A 86 5.50 2.46 10.08
N SER A 87 6.29 1.50 9.64
CA SER A 87 5.82 0.41 8.81
C SER A 87 6.34 -0.90 9.35
N SER A 88 5.63 -1.98 9.08
CA SER A 88 6.11 -3.33 9.36
C SER A 88 5.79 -4.24 8.18
N SER A 89 6.57 -5.30 8.07
CA SER A 89 6.33 -6.35 7.11
C SER A 89 6.37 -7.70 7.80
N LEU A 90 5.41 -8.56 7.49
CA LEU A 90 5.39 -9.97 7.89
C LEU A 90 5.22 -10.81 6.62
N SER A 91 5.72 -12.04 6.65
CA SER A 91 5.50 -12.99 5.55
C SER A 91 5.08 -14.36 6.05
N GLY A 92 4.41 -15.14 5.20
CA GLY A 92 3.90 -16.45 5.59
C GLY A 92 2.89 -17.03 4.61
N SER A 93 2.12 -18.01 5.06
CA SER A 93 1.28 -18.81 4.16
C SER A 93 0.03 -19.31 4.85
N PHE A 94 -0.95 -19.71 4.03
CA PHE A 94 -2.10 -20.46 4.52
C PHE A 94 -1.81 -21.95 4.54
N ARG A 95 -2.26 -22.62 5.60
CA ARG A 95 -2.32 -24.08 5.72
C ARG A 95 -3.64 -24.48 6.37
N HIS A 96 -4.38 -25.37 5.71
CA HIS A 96 -5.67 -25.89 6.21
C HIS A 96 -6.67 -24.79 6.63
N GLY A 97 -6.78 -23.72 5.84
CA GLY A 97 -7.70 -22.62 6.11
C GLY A 97 -7.24 -21.63 7.20
N ARG A 98 -6.05 -21.81 7.77
CA ARG A 98 -5.42 -20.87 8.71
C ARG A 98 -4.25 -20.16 8.03
N GLY A 99 -4.21 -18.84 8.14
CA GLY A 99 -3.05 -18.03 7.72
C GLY A 99 -2.16 -17.75 8.90
N ASP A 100 -0.84 -17.94 8.77
CA ASP A 100 0.15 -17.55 9.77
C ASP A 100 1.29 -16.80 9.10
N PHE A 101 1.58 -15.60 9.60
CA PHE A 101 2.56 -14.66 9.06
C PHE A 101 3.49 -14.19 10.17
N GLN A 102 4.79 -14.12 9.91
CA GLN A 102 5.79 -13.81 10.92
C GLN A 102 6.79 -12.77 10.44
N SER A 103 7.39 -12.09 11.42
CA SER A 103 8.59 -11.28 11.22
C SER A 103 9.49 -11.38 12.43
N VAL A 104 10.79 -11.23 12.21
CA VAL A 104 11.78 -11.18 13.29
C VAL A 104 12.33 -9.77 13.35
N SER A 105 12.26 -9.18 14.53
CA SER A 105 12.84 -7.87 14.84
C SER A 105 13.88 -8.01 15.94
N GLU A 106 14.87 -7.13 15.94
CA GLU A 106 15.82 -7.00 17.04
C GLU A 106 15.48 -5.75 17.85
N ARG A 107 15.43 -5.89 19.17
CA ARG A 107 15.20 -4.77 20.08
C ARG A 107 16.50 -4.01 20.32
N ALA A 108 16.38 -2.81 20.90
CA ALA A 108 17.53 -1.97 21.21
C ALA A 108 18.56 -2.63 22.16
N ASP A 109 18.14 -3.62 22.94
CA ASP A 109 19.01 -4.40 23.83
C ASP A 109 19.63 -5.64 23.16
N GLY A 110 19.45 -5.80 21.84
CA GLY A 110 19.94 -6.95 21.07
C GLY A 110 19.04 -8.20 21.16
N THR A 111 17.95 -8.16 21.94
CA THR A 111 17.05 -9.30 22.07
C THR A 111 16.18 -9.43 20.82
N LYS A 112 16.10 -10.64 20.27
CA LYS A 112 15.22 -10.94 19.14
C LYS A 112 13.79 -11.14 19.60
N SER A 113 12.84 -10.52 18.91
CA SER A 113 11.40 -10.68 19.10
C SER A 113 10.79 -11.15 17.79
N ILE A 114 9.99 -12.21 17.85
CA ILE A 114 9.22 -12.73 16.71
C ILE A 114 7.80 -12.23 16.85
N SER A 115 7.29 -11.48 15.88
CA SER A 115 5.87 -11.14 15.76
C SER A 115 5.17 -12.18 14.88
N ARG A 116 3.92 -12.51 15.21
CA ARG A 116 3.07 -13.41 14.42
C ARG A 116 1.67 -12.85 14.30
N TYR A 117 1.19 -12.73 13.07
CA TYR A 117 -0.20 -12.48 12.74
C TYR A 117 -0.86 -13.75 12.25
N SER A 118 -2.03 -14.07 12.78
CA SER A 118 -2.78 -15.26 12.38
C SER A 118 -4.19 -14.91 11.94
N PHE A 119 -4.69 -15.59 10.90
CA PHE A 119 -6.10 -15.59 10.48
C PHE A 119 -6.68 -16.98 10.74
N ASN A 120 -7.76 -17.05 11.50
CA ASN A 120 -8.44 -18.29 11.86
C ASN A 120 -9.95 -18.07 12.02
N ASP A 121 -10.67 -19.16 12.31
CA ASP A 121 -12.13 -19.17 12.47
C ASP A 121 -12.87 -18.48 11.31
N ILE A 122 -12.34 -18.68 10.10
CA ILE A 122 -12.79 -18.01 8.89
C ILE A 122 -14.08 -18.66 8.41
N THR A 123 -15.13 -17.84 8.34
CA THR A 123 -16.42 -18.17 7.74
C THR A 123 -16.76 -17.13 6.68
N PRO A 124 -17.83 -17.31 5.89
CA PRO A 124 -18.27 -16.27 4.98
C PRO A 124 -18.57 -14.93 5.66
N ASN A 125 -18.97 -14.91 6.94
CA ASN A 125 -19.45 -13.70 7.61
C ASN A 125 -18.63 -13.27 8.84
N SER A 126 -17.59 -14.03 9.19
CA SER A 126 -16.75 -13.75 10.34
C SER A 126 -15.34 -14.28 10.14
N LEU A 127 -14.37 -13.68 10.83
CA LEU A 127 -13.05 -14.25 11.00
C LEU A 127 -12.46 -13.71 12.30
N ARG A 128 -11.44 -14.40 12.79
CA ARG A 128 -10.60 -13.93 13.88
C ARG A 128 -9.19 -13.69 13.39
N TRP A 129 -8.63 -12.59 13.86
CA TRP A 129 -7.25 -12.23 13.65
C TRP A 129 -6.53 -12.07 14.99
N ASP A 130 -5.32 -12.60 15.11
CA ASP A 130 -4.52 -12.57 16.34
C ASP A 130 -3.18 -11.88 16.11
N ASP A 131 -2.80 -10.97 17.01
CA ASP A 131 -1.44 -10.45 17.15
C ASP A 131 -0.76 -11.18 18.32
N ALA A 132 0.37 -11.82 18.05
CA ALA A 132 1.17 -12.45 19.09
C ALA A 132 2.66 -12.16 18.89
N TYR A 133 3.42 -12.21 19.98
CA TYR A 133 4.87 -12.14 19.93
C TYR A 133 5.54 -13.19 20.82
N SER A 134 6.79 -13.50 20.48
CA SER A 134 7.65 -14.43 21.21
C SER A 134 9.04 -13.82 21.40
N GLU A 135 9.59 -14.00 22.61
CA GLU A 135 10.92 -13.50 23.01
C GLU A 135 11.91 -14.65 23.30
N ASP A 136 11.47 -15.90 23.19
CA ASP A 136 12.24 -17.10 23.54
C ASP A 136 12.46 -18.03 22.32
N GLY A 137 12.42 -17.45 21.12
CA GLY A 137 12.61 -18.18 19.87
C GLY A 137 11.39 -19.01 19.44
N GLY A 138 10.19 -18.61 19.85
CA GLY A 138 8.93 -19.24 19.45
C GLY A 138 8.47 -20.37 20.39
N LYS A 139 9.10 -20.56 21.55
CA LYS A 139 8.71 -21.59 22.52
C LYS A 139 7.45 -21.19 23.27
N THR A 140 7.33 -19.92 23.63
CA THR A 140 6.12 -19.35 24.21
C THR A 140 5.65 -18.14 23.40
N TRP A 141 4.34 -17.93 23.40
CA TRP A 141 3.68 -16.86 22.65
C TRP A 141 2.79 -16.07 23.60
N ARG A 142 2.87 -14.75 23.51
CA ARG A 142 1.98 -13.82 24.22
C ARG A 142 1.13 -13.10 23.19
N ASN A 143 -0.19 -13.21 23.31
CA ASN A 143 -1.08 -12.45 22.45
C ASN A 143 -1.12 -11.00 22.93
N GLN A 144 -1.01 -10.05 22.01
CA GLN A 144 -1.20 -8.62 22.32
C GLN A 144 -2.69 -8.28 22.31
N TRP A 145 -3.35 -8.57 21.20
CA TRP A 145 -4.79 -8.42 21.05
C TRP A 145 -5.32 -9.39 20.00
N ILE A 146 -6.64 -9.55 20.00
CA ILE A 146 -7.38 -10.21 18.93
C ILE A 146 -8.33 -9.21 18.29
N MET A 147 -8.68 -9.46 17.05
CA MET A 147 -9.72 -8.75 16.32
C MET A 147 -10.74 -9.77 15.83
N GLU A 148 -11.99 -9.58 16.24
CA GLU A 148 -13.13 -10.36 15.75
C GLU A 148 -13.85 -9.51 14.71
N PHE A 149 -13.87 -9.99 13.46
CA PHE A 149 -14.54 -9.28 12.37
C PHE A 149 -15.94 -9.85 12.16
N THR A 150 -16.90 -8.96 11.93
CA THR A 150 -18.26 -9.28 11.50
C THR A 150 -18.54 -8.59 10.18
N ARG A 151 -18.95 -9.36 9.15
CA ARG A 151 -19.18 -8.79 7.81
C ARG A 151 -20.35 -7.81 7.86
N LYS A 152 -20.14 -6.62 7.29
CA LYS A 152 -21.14 -5.53 7.21
C LYS A 152 -21.67 -5.37 5.79
N GLU A 153 -20.78 -5.40 4.81
CA GLU A 153 -21.12 -5.23 3.40
C GLU A 153 -20.30 -6.16 2.50
N ALA A 154 -20.74 -6.30 1.24
CA ALA A 154 -19.99 -6.95 0.19
C ALA A 154 -18.76 -6.11 -0.20
N VAL A 155 -18.23 -6.31 -1.40
CA VAL A 155 -17.02 -5.60 -1.85
C VAL A 155 -17.29 -4.09 -1.91
N PRO A 156 -16.57 -3.26 -1.13
CA PRO A 156 -16.70 -1.81 -1.22
C PRO A 156 -16.08 -1.30 -2.51
N THR A 157 -16.55 -0.16 -3.02
CA THR A 157 -15.94 0.52 -4.17
C THR A 157 -15.13 1.72 -3.72
N LEU A 158 -13.95 1.92 -4.29
CA LEU A 158 -13.27 3.21 -4.24
C LEU A 158 -13.95 4.16 -5.25
N ASP A 159 -14.15 5.42 -4.87
CA ASP A 159 -14.75 6.42 -5.76
C ASP A 159 -13.85 6.63 -6.99
N PRO A 160 -14.32 6.37 -8.23
CA PRO A 160 -13.51 6.54 -9.43
C PRO A 160 -13.00 7.98 -9.65
N ALA A 161 -13.61 8.97 -9.01
CA ALA A 161 -13.15 10.35 -9.01
C ALA A 161 -11.97 10.61 -8.06
N GLY A 162 -11.59 9.64 -7.22
CA GLY A 162 -10.56 9.78 -6.20
C GLY A 162 -11.01 10.61 -5.01
N GLY A 163 -10.08 11.35 -4.41
CA GLY A 163 -10.40 12.32 -3.36
C GLY A 163 -10.01 11.79 -1.99
N ARG A 164 -10.99 11.43 -1.15
CA ARG A 164 -10.73 10.92 0.21
C ARG A 164 -11.24 9.49 0.32
N ALA A 165 -10.40 8.59 0.83
CA ALA A 165 -10.79 7.21 1.07
C ALA A 165 -11.49 7.04 2.43
N HIS A 166 -12.11 5.89 2.63
CA HIS A 166 -12.74 5.53 3.91
C HIS A 166 -11.71 5.15 4.96
N THR A 167 -11.23 6.15 5.66
CA THR A 167 -10.28 6.03 6.76
C THR A 167 -10.61 7.08 7.79
N TYR A 168 -9.97 7.00 8.94
CA TYR A 168 -10.13 7.96 10.02
C TYR A 168 -9.97 9.43 9.58
N VAL A 169 -10.90 10.29 10.00
CA VAL A 169 -10.87 11.75 9.76
C VAL A 169 -11.34 12.54 10.98
N ASP A 170 -10.42 13.23 11.66
CA ASP A 170 -10.74 14.21 12.71
C ASP A 170 -9.85 15.47 12.69
N GLY A 171 -8.94 15.57 11.73
CA GLY A 171 -7.96 16.65 11.60
C GLY A 171 -6.72 16.51 12.49
N SER A 172 -6.54 15.41 13.22
CA SER A 172 -5.45 15.25 14.20
C SER A 172 -4.14 14.70 13.63
N ARG A 173 -4.13 14.07 12.44
CA ARG A 173 -2.90 13.41 11.94
C ARG A 173 -2.05 14.22 10.97
N ALA A 174 -2.65 14.91 10.02
CA ALA A 174 -1.95 15.57 8.90
C ALA A 174 -1.54 17.02 9.24
N THR A 175 -0.96 17.22 10.41
CA THR A 175 -0.64 18.55 11.00
C THR A 175 0.71 19.12 10.55
N LEU A 176 1.58 18.28 9.96
CA LEU A 176 2.87 18.70 9.43
C LEU A 176 2.75 19.11 7.95
N PRO A 177 3.40 20.22 7.52
CA PRO A 177 3.38 20.66 6.11
C PRO A 177 3.81 19.59 5.11
N GLN A 178 4.74 18.71 5.49
CA GLN A 178 5.26 17.63 4.64
C GLN A 178 4.14 16.69 4.16
N PHE A 179 3.10 16.45 4.96
CA PHE A 179 1.97 15.61 4.53
C PHE A 179 1.18 16.22 3.36
N ALA A 180 1.20 17.55 3.22
CA ALA A 180 0.53 18.21 2.12
C ALA A 180 1.24 18.03 0.78
N HIS A 181 2.52 17.64 0.74
CA HIS A 181 3.33 17.60 -0.48
C HIS A 181 2.75 16.68 -1.56
N SER A 182 2.06 15.59 -1.21
CA SER A 182 1.44 14.69 -2.20
C SER A 182 0.03 15.11 -2.61
N SER A 183 -0.52 16.18 -2.03
CA SER A 183 -1.92 16.57 -2.21
C SER A 183 -2.26 16.98 -3.65
N PHE A 184 -1.28 17.42 -4.43
CA PHE A 184 -1.47 17.73 -5.85
C PHE A 184 -1.84 16.47 -6.66
N LEU A 185 -1.52 15.26 -6.20
CA LEU A 185 -1.90 14.01 -6.88
C LEU A 185 -3.28 13.47 -6.46
N LYS A 186 -4.02 14.19 -5.62
CA LYS A 186 -5.37 13.81 -5.20
C LYS A 186 -6.37 13.90 -6.36
N GLY A 187 -7.31 12.96 -6.38
CA GLY A 187 -8.41 12.92 -7.32
C GLY A 187 -8.04 12.23 -8.62
N ARG A 188 -9.01 12.16 -9.54
CA ARG A 188 -8.81 11.65 -10.88
C ARG A 188 -8.11 12.67 -11.76
N ARG A 189 -7.17 12.17 -12.56
CA ARG A 189 -6.42 12.89 -13.59
C ARG A 189 -6.36 12.04 -14.84
N GLU A 190 -6.48 12.68 -15.98
CA GLU A 190 -6.20 12.07 -17.28
C GLU A 190 -4.86 12.61 -17.77
N GLY A 191 -4.14 11.83 -18.56
CA GLY A 191 -2.83 12.24 -19.01
C GLY A 191 -2.42 11.59 -20.31
N ILE A 192 -1.26 12.03 -20.75
CA ILE A 192 -0.59 11.50 -21.93
C ILE A 192 0.79 11.01 -21.50
N ARG A 193 1.09 9.77 -21.87
CA ARG A 193 2.40 9.15 -21.77
C ARG A 193 3.10 9.22 -23.12
N CYS A 194 4.31 9.78 -23.11
CA CYS A 194 5.20 9.87 -24.26
C CYS A 194 6.46 9.07 -23.96
N SER A 195 6.68 7.98 -24.69
CA SER A 195 7.96 7.27 -24.68
C SER A 195 8.98 8.05 -25.50
N ILE A 196 10.16 8.27 -24.93
CA ILE A 196 11.30 8.90 -25.58
C ILE A 196 11.98 7.92 -26.54
N ASN A 197 11.84 6.62 -26.30
CA ASN A 197 12.41 5.55 -27.12
C ASN A 197 11.56 5.22 -28.36
N ASP A 198 10.31 5.70 -28.42
CA ASP A 198 9.46 5.52 -29.60
C ASP A 198 9.88 6.47 -30.72
N LYS A 199 10.30 5.90 -31.86
CA LYS A 199 10.67 6.66 -33.07
C LYS A 199 9.51 7.48 -33.65
N VAL A 200 8.27 7.26 -33.17
CA VAL A 200 7.08 8.03 -33.49
C VAL A 200 6.34 8.29 -32.16
N PRO A 201 6.23 9.54 -31.70
CA PRO A 201 5.56 9.86 -30.45
C PRO A 201 4.05 9.71 -30.63
N LEU A 202 3.52 8.51 -30.36
CA LEU A 202 2.09 8.32 -30.22
C LEU A 202 1.72 8.55 -28.75
N PRO A 203 0.90 9.56 -28.44
CA PRO A 203 0.47 9.79 -27.07
C PRO A 203 -0.38 8.61 -26.59
N HIS A 204 0.07 7.93 -25.53
CA HIS A 204 -0.69 6.86 -24.89
C HIS A 204 -1.54 7.46 -23.76
N PRO A 205 -2.88 7.33 -23.80
CA PRO A 205 -3.72 7.78 -22.70
C PRO A 205 -3.36 7.06 -21.41
N VAL A 206 -3.27 7.81 -20.33
CA VAL A 206 -3.12 7.27 -18.98
C VAL A 206 -4.14 7.92 -18.06
N SER A 207 -4.56 7.19 -17.03
CA SER A 207 -5.37 7.75 -15.97
C SER A 207 -4.72 7.52 -14.62
N TRP A 208 -4.84 8.51 -13.76
CA TRP A 208 -4.41 8.45 -12.37
C TRP A 208 -5.60 8.70 -11.48
N VAL A 209 -5.69 8.00 -10.36
CA VAL A 209 -6.65 8.32 -9.32
C VAL A 209 -5.98 8.24 -7.95
N GLY A 210 -5.94 9.36 -7.24
CA GLY A 210 -5.35 9.48 -5.90
C GLY A 210 -6.40 9.67 -4.81
N TYR A 211 -6.18 9.02 -3.67
CA TYR A 211 -7.02 9.08 -2.49
C TYR A 211 -6.18 9.47 -1.27
N GLN A 212 -6.58 10.54 -0.59
CA GLN A 212 -6.07 10.85 0.73
C GLN A 212 -6.61 9.85 1.76
N VAL A 213 -5.72 9.36 2.61
CA VAL A 213 -6.02 8.47 3.74
C VAL A 213 -5.53 9.11 5.03
N LEU A 214 -6.16 8.78 6.16
CA LEU A 214 -5.72 9.17 7.51
C LEU A 214 -5.54 10.69 7.68
N ASP A 215 -6.61 11.46 7.53
CA ASP A 215 -6.59 12.94 7.45
C ASP A 215 -5.73 13.54 6.33
N GLY A 216 -5.25 12.73 5.37
CA GLY A 216 -4.32 13.17 4.34
C GLY A 216 -2.86 13.09 4.77
N SER A 217 -2.54 12.37 5.85
CA SER A 217 -1.14 12.05 6.20
C SER A 217 -0.51 11.06 5.23
N ALA A 218 -1.29 10.42 4.36
CA ALA A 218 -0.78 9.71 3.21
C ALA A 218 -1.73 9.83 2.01
N LEU A 219 -1.17 9.56 0.84
CA LEU A 219 -1.89 9.38 -0.41
C LEU A 219 -1.67 7.95 -0.88
N ILE A 220 -2.75 7.27 -1.25
CA ILE A 220 -2.69 6.04 -2.05
C ILE A 220 -3.27 6.33 -3.43
N GLY A 221 -2.87 5.59 -4.46
CA GLY A 221 -3.41 5.83 -5.79
C GLY A 221 -3.11 4.71 -6.77
N PHE A 222 -3.74 4.84 -7.94
CA PHE A 222 -3.61 3.91 -9.05
C PHE A 222 -3.27 4.68 -10.32
N LEU A 223 -2.19 4.28 -10.98
CA LEU A 223 -1.90 4.65 -12.37
C LEU A 223 -2.38 3.53 -13.26
N ARG A 224 -3.10 3.87 -14.33
CA ARG A 224 -3.56 2.94 -15.35
C ARG A 224 -3.15 3.41 -16.73
N TYR A 225 -2.67 2.48 -17.54
CA TYR A 225 -2.22 2.72 -18.90
C TYR A 225 -2.36 1.45 -19.74
N SER A 226 -2.25 1.58 -21.06
CA SER A 226 -2.20 0.43 -21.96
C SER A 226 -0.78 0.24 -22.47
N ASP A 227 -0.30 -1.01 -22.44
CA ASP A 227 1.00 -1.41 -22.97
C ASP A 227 0.85 -2.68 -23.82
N GLY A 228 1.28 -2.61 -25.09
CA GLY A 228 1.10 -3.71 -26.04
C GLY A 228 -0.36 -4.16 -26.23
N GLY A 229 -1.35 -3.31 -25.96
CA GLY A 229 -2.77 -3.66 -26.00
C GLY A 229 -3.31 -4.32 -24.73
N HIS A 230 -2.52 -4.37 -23.65
CA HIS A 230 -2.94 -4.86 -22.34
C HIS A 230 -3.13 -3.71 -21.36
N ASP A 231 -4.23 -3.74 -20.59
CA ASP A 231 -4.43 -2.81 -19.49
C ASP A 231 -3.45 -3.13 -18.35
N ARG A 232 -2.75 -2.11 -17.88
CA ARG A 232 -1.82 -2.17 -16.75
C ARG A 232 -2.33 -1.31 -15.61
N GLU A 233 -2.11 -1.77 -14.40
CA GLU A 233 -2.38 -1.02 -13.18
C GLU A 233 -1.17 -1.04 -12.25
N VAL A 234 -0.86 0.12 -11.66
CA VAL A 234 0.19 0.26 -10.65
C VAL A 234 -0.37 0.98 -9.44
N PHE A 235 -0.19 0.38 -8.27
CA PHE A 235 -0.51 0.95 -6.97
C PHE A 235 0.66 1.78 -6.47
N TYR A 236 0.35 2.97 -5.95
CA TYR A 236 1.30 3.84 -5.30
C TYR A 236 0.81 4.24 -3.93
N HIS A 237 1.75 4.35 -3.01
CA HIS A 237 1.58 5.01 -1.72
C HIS A 237 2.65 6.09 -1.59
N LEU A 238 2.27 7.27 -1.08
CA LEU A 238 3.16 8.40 -0.78
C LEU A 238 2.82 8.96 0.60
N THR A 239 3.84 9.12 1.47
CA THR A 239 3.69 9.73 2.79
C THR A 239 4.98 10.44 3.23
N TRP A 240 4.88 11.17 4.33
CA TRP A 240 6.04 11.64 5.10
C TRP A 240 6.28 10.69 6.27
N ASN A 241 7.45 10.04 6.28
CA ASN A 241 7.84 9.18 7.38
C ASN A 241 8.56 10.01 8.45
N THR A 242 7.86 10.31 9.54
CA THR A 242 8.39 11.13 10.66
C THR A 242 9.50 10.44 11.45
N TYR A 243 9.63 9.12 11.39
CA TYR A 243 10.75 8.42 12.02
C TYR A 243 12.02 8.55 11.18
N ALA A 244 11.91 8.31 9.87
CA ALA A 244 13.03 8.40 8.93
C ALA A 244 13.39 9.85 8.55
N GLN A 245 12.49 10.81 8.81
CA GLN A 245 12.58 12.20 8.36
C GLN A 245 12.76 12.28 6.83
N ARG A 246 11.98 11.48 6.10
CA ARG A 246 12.04 11.34 4.64
C ARG A 246 10.65 11.14 4.06
N PHE A 247 10.47 11.54 2.80
CA PHE A 247 9.30 11.11 2.03
C PHE A 247 9.45 9.62 1.72
N GLU A 248 8.41 8.86 2.02
CA GLU A 248 8.35 7.42 1.77
C GLU A 248 7.36 7.18 0.62
N ALA A 249 7.79 6.39 -0.35
CA ALA A 249 6.97 5.91 -1.44
C ALA A 249 6.94 4.38 -1.43
N THR A 250 5.80 3.79 -1.80
CA THR A 250 5.69 2.35 -2.02
C THR A 250 5.00 2.09 -3.34
N VAL A 251 5.60 1.24 -4.18
CA VAL A 251 5.08 0.87 -5.50
C VAL A 251 4.84 -0.62 -5.56
N LEU A 252 3.69 -1.02 -6.09
CA LEU A 252 3.38 -2.39 -6.47
C LEU A 252 2.66 -2.37 -7.82
N ASP A 253 3.25 -2.99 -8.83
CA ASP A 253 2.60 -3.19 -10.13
C ASP A 253 1.77 -4.48 -10.15
N ASP A 254 1.06 -4.72 -11.24
CA ASP A 254 0.20 -5.88 -11.50
C ASP A 254 0.93 -7.13 -12.03
N HIS A 255 2.25 -7.09 -12.23
CA HIS A 255 3.01 -8.26 -12.67
C HIS A 255 3.07 -9.33 -11.55
N PRO A 256 2.76 -10.61 -11.79
CA PRO A 256 2.70 -11.61 -10.71
C PRO A 256 3.96 -11.72 -9.85
N ASP A 257 5.14 -11.57 -10.47
CA ASP A 257 6.44 -11.87 -9.84
C ASP A 257 7.16 -10.65 -9.21
N THR A 258 6.50 -9.50 -9.15
CA THR A 258 7.10 -8.26 -8.63
C THR A 258 6.63 -8.00 -7.19
N PRO A 259 7.55 -7.86 -6.22
CA PRO A 259 7.20 -7.48 -4.85
C PRO A 259 6.90 -5.98 -4.76
N ALA A 260 6.32 -5.54 -3.65
CA ALA A 260 6.24 -4.11 -3.37
C ALA A 260 7.63 -3.54 -3.06
N VAL A 261 7.95 -2.35 -3.57
CA VAL A 261 9.21 -1.66 -3.29
C VAL A 261 8.95 -0.39 -2.50
N VAL A 262 9.65 -0.25 -1.38
CA VAL A 262 9.68 0.97 -0.58
C VAL A 262 10.92 1.78 -0.93
N SER A 263 10.74 3.06 -1.21
CA SER A 263 11.83 4.01 -1.47
C SER A 263 11.68 5.26 -0.63
N TYR A 264 12.81 5.94 -0.39
CA TYR A 264 12.85 7.17 0.38
C TYR A 264 13.47 8.30 -0.42
N SER A 265 12.89 9.50 -0.31
CA SER A 265 13.44 10.74 -0.84
C SER A 265 13.65 11.77 0.27
N ALA A 266 14.58 12.71 0.04
CA ALA A 266 14.99 13.70 1.01
C ALA A 266 13.88 14.71 1.33
N ALA A 267 13.93 15.33 2.51
CA ALA A 267 12.89 16.23 3.01
C ALA A 267 12.79 17.54 2.19
N GLU A 268 13.91 17.97 1.66
CA GLU A 268 14.10 19.15 0.83
C GLU A 268 13.73 18.92 -0.64
N ALA A 269 13.32 17.71 -1.02
CA ALA A 269 12.94 17.41 -2.39
C ALA A 269 11.65 18.15 -2.77
N ASP A 270 11.67 18.76 -3.95
CA ASP A 270 10.50 19.31 -4.66
C ASP A 270 9.67 18.22 -5.36
N SER A 271 10.03 16.96 -5.15
CA SER A 271 9.53 15.81 -5.88
C SER A 271 9.46 14.56 -5.02
N PHE A 272 8.51 13.68 -5.33
CA PHE A 272 8.48 12.32 -4.80
C PHE A 272 9.22 11.40 -5.75
N VAL A 273 10.17 10.64 -5.22
CA VAL A 273 10.86 9.59 -5.97
C VAL A 273 10.36 8.22 -5.50
N ALA A 274 9.76 7.48 -6.41
CA ALA A 274 9.27 6.13 -6.19
C ALA A 274 10.04 5.16 -7.09
N LEU A 275 10.55 4.06 -6.53
CA LEU A 275 11.20 3.01 -7.32
C LEU A 275 10.20 1.91 -7.63
N ALA A 276 10.18 1.47 -8.90
CA ALA A 276 9.47 0.27 -9.29
C ALA A 276 10.19 -0.98 -8.78
N PRO A 277 9.47 -2.11 -8.69
CA PRO A 277 10.08 -3.43 -8.58
C PRO A 277 11.09 -3.68 -9.72
N PRO A 278 12.27 -4.25 -9.43
CA PRO A 278 13.17 -4.72 -10.48
C PRO A 278 12.47 -5.77 -11.35
N GLN A 279 12.64 -5.63 -12.66
CA GLN A 279 12.10 -6.54 -13.64
C GLN A 279 12.96 -7.81 -13.73
N PRO A 280 12.44 -8.92 -14.31
CA PRO A 280 13.19 -10.17 -14.42
C PRO A 280 14.53 -10.07 -15.16
N ASP A 281 14.68 -9.10 -16.06
CA ASP A 281 15.90 -8.84 -16.82
C ASP A 281 16.95 -8.01 -16.04
N GLY A 282 16.66 -7.65 -14.79
CA GLY A 282 17.51 -6.84 -13.92
C GLY A 282 17.27 -5.34 -14.03
N SER A 283 16.50 -4.90 -15.03
CA SER A 283 16.17 -3.48 -15.19
C SER A 283 15.28 -2.99 -14.05
N GLN A 284 15.31 -1.68 -13.81
CA GLN A 284 14.48 -1.05 -12.79
C GLN A 284 13.99 0.29 -13.30
N LEU A 285 12.75 0.65 -12.94
CA LEU A 285 12.19 1.97 -13.22
C LEU A 285 12.22 2.87 -11.99
N ARG A 286 12.38 4.16 -12.21
CA ARG A 286 12.27 5.25 -11.25
C ARG A 286 11.19 6.21 -11.73
N PHE A 287 10.20 6.44 -10.87
CA PHE A 287 9.14 7.41 -11.05
C PHE A 287 9.48 8.65 -10.24
N THR A 288 9.51 9.82 -10.87
CA THR A 288 9.66 11.11 -10.18
C THR A 288 8.43 11.96 -10.41
N PHE A 289 7.69 12.26 -9.34
CA PHE A 289 6.49 13.08 -9.38
C PHE A 289 6.81 14.51 -8.96
N ARG A 290 6.35 15.47 -9.76
CA ARG A 290 6.51 16.91 -9.54
C ARG A 290 5.17 17.62 -9.75
N GLU A 291 4.90 18.62 -8.92
CA GLU A 291 3.81 19.56 -9.19
C GLU A 291 4.21 20.49 -10.35
N GLY A 292 3.32 20.64 -11.32
CA GLY A 292 3.50 21.54 -12.46
C GLY A 292 2.65 22.81 -12.33
N GLU A 293 2.83 23.73 -13.27
CA GLU A 293 2.02 24.95 -13.32
C GLU A 293 0.53 24.64 -13.57
N GLY A 294 -0.36 25.50 -13.07
CA GLY A 294 -1.80 25.38 -13.34
C GLY A 294 -2.46 24.11 -12.78
N GLY A 295 -1.86 23.47 -11.77
CA GLY A 295 -2.38 22.25 -11.15
C GLY A 295 -2.13 20.96 -11.95
N GLN A 296 -1.22 21.01 -12.92
CA GLN A 296 -0.71 19.83 -13.62
C GLN A 296 0.21 19.01 -12.70
N ALA A 297 0.40 17.74 -13.03
CA ALA A 297 1.40 16.90 -12.39
C ALA A 297 2.30 16.28 -13.48
N HIS A 298 3.60 16.32 -13.23
CA HIS A 298 4.61 15.76 -14.11
C HIS A 298 5.12 14.49 -13.47
N LEU A 299 5.08 13.39 -14.23
CA LEU A 299 5.70 12.13 -13.86
C LEU A 299 6.77 11.81 -14.91
N THR A 300 8.03 11.75 -14.49
CA THR A 300 9.10 11.21 -15.34
C THR A 300 9.39 9.77 -14.94
N ILE A 301 9.56 8.92 -15.94
CA ILE A 301 9.91 7.51 -15.79
C ILE A 301 11.29 7.31 -16.41
N GLU A 302 12.22 6.88 -15.59
CA GLU A 302 13.59 6.59 -16.00
C GLU A 302 13.86 5.11 -15.76
N SER A 303 14.60 4.44 -16.65
CA SER A 303 15.11 3.10 -16.38
C SER A 303 16.61 3.09 -16.15
N ARG A 304 17.08 1.97 -15.64
CA ARG A 304 18.47 1.55 -15.73
C ARG A 304 18.48 0.05 -15.95
N ARG A 305 19.49 -0.44 -16.66
CA ARG A 305 19.65 -1.88 -16.94
C ARG A 305 20.04 -2.68 -15.70
N ASP A 306 20.84 -2.09 -14.82
CA ASP A 306 21.17 -2.65 -13.51
C ASP A 306 21.55 -1.54 -12.51
N ALA A 307 21.91 -1.93 -11.30
CA ALA A 307 22.17 -0.98 -10.21
C ALA A 307 23.41 -0.10 -10.39
N THR A 308 24.33 -0.46 -11.29
CA THR A 308 25.60 0.22 -11.55
C THR A 308 25.54 1.19 -12.73
N GLU A 309 24.56 1.03 -13.61
CA GLU A 309 24.33 1.91 -14.76
C GLU A 309 23.60 3.21 -14.35
N PRO A 310 23.80 4.32 -15.09
CA PRO A 310 23.06 5.55 -14.87
C PRO A 310 21.57 5.37 -15.19
N TRP A 311 20.74 6.25 -14.64
CA TRP A 311 19.34 6.36 -15.01
C TRP A 311 19.22 7.05 -16.36
N GLU A 312 18.48 6.43 -17.28
CA GLU A 312 18.16 6.93 -18.60
C GLU A 312 16.67 7.31 -18.64
N LEU A 313 16.35 8.49 -19.17
CA LEU A 313 14.96 8.93 -19.32
C LEU A 313 14.27 8.12 -20.41
N ASP A 314 13.26 7.35 -20.02
CA ASP A 314 12.49 6.53 -20.95
C ASP A 314 11.18 7.17 -21.33
N GLU A 315 10.44 7.71 -20.35
CA GLU A 315 9.10 8.22 -20.58
C GLU A 315 8.84 9.51 -19.79
N ALA A 316 8.03 10.37 -20.37
CA ALA A 316 7.44 11.50 -19.69
C ALA A 316 5.91 11.37 -19.74
N VAL A 317 5.28 11.52 -18.57
CA VAL A 317 3.84 11.48 -18.40
C VAL A 317 3.38 12.84 -17.88
N LEU A 318 2.49 13.48 -18.64
CA LEU A 318 1.83 14.70 -18.23
C LEU A 318 0.39 14.39 -17.80
N LEU A 319 0.07 14.69 -16.53
CA LEU A 319 -1.24 14.48 -15.94
C LEU A 319 -1.98 15.82 -15.81
N PHE A 320 -3.15 15.89 -16.44
CA PHE A 320 -4.06 17.02 -16.44
C PHE A 320 -5.08 16.88 -15.31
N ALA A 321 -5.44 17.99 -14.68
CA ALA A 321 -6.56 18.02 -13.75
C ALA A 321 -7.89 17.74 -14.50
N ASN A 322 -8.86 17.11 -13.82
CA ASN A 322 -10.19 16.88 -14.39
C ASN A 322 -10.77 18.16 -15.02
N GLY A 323 -11.12 18.10 -16.31
CA GLY A 323 -11.66 19.23 -17.08
C GLY A 323 -10.62 19.99 -17.93
N ALA A 324 -9.33 19.75 -17.76
CA ALA A 324 -8.29 20.26 -18.64
C ALA A 324 -7.99 19.27 -19.76
N THR A 325 -8.89 19.12 -20.73
CA THR A 325 -8.47 18.62 -22.05
C THR A 325 -7.56 19.68 -22.64
N THR A 326 -6.25 19.44 -22.70
CA THR A 326 -5.35 20.27 -23.50
C THR A 326 -5.65 19.99 -24.97
N SER A 327 -6.62 20.70 -25.52
CA SER A 327 -6.66 20.95 -26.96
C SER A 327 -5.57 21.98 -27.27
N ARG A 328 -4.41 21.54 -27.73
CA ARG A 328 -3.71 22.05 -28.92
C ARG A 328 -2.35 21.42 -29.09
#